data_AF-A0A1I2RDP0-F1
#
_entry.id   AF-A0A1I2RDP0-F1
#
_cell.length_a   1.000
_cell.length_b   1.000
_cell.length_c   1.000
_cell.angle_alpha   90.00
_cell.angle_beta   90.00
_cell.angle_gamma   90.00
#
_symmetry.space_group_name_H-M   'P 1'
#
loop_
_entity.id
_entity.type
_entity.pdbx_description
1 polymer ?
#
loop_
_entity_poly.entity_id
_entity_poly.type
_entity_poly.pdbx_seq_one_letter_code
_entity_poly.pdbx_strand_id
1 'polypeptide(L)' 'MGKKVQIEFSPSSFADLERLKAETEATSYAQVMRAALKVYSWCVSHQQQGRKIKASKPGENVIYELIL' A
#
# COMPACT_ATOMS: atom_id res chain seq x y z
N MET A 1 -2.81 -8.86 23.39
CA MET A 1 -4.09 -9.03 22.67
C MET A 1 -4.19 -7.95 21.61
N GLY A 2 -4.43 -8.29 20.34
CA GLY A 2 -4.55 -7.29 19.27
C GLY A 2 -5.86 -6.50 19.37
N LYS A 3 -5.88 -5.25 18.91
CA LYS A 3 -7.12 -4.47 18.75
C LYS A 3 -7.78 -4.84 17.41
N LYS A 4 -9.11 -4.96 17.39
CA LYS A 4 -9.90 -5.13 16.16
C LYS A 4 -10.38 -3.77 15.68
N VAL A 5 -10.35 -3.54 14.38
CA VAL A 5 -10.90 -2.34 13.73
C VAL A 5 -11.94 -2.81 12.73
N GLN A 6 -13.13 -2.21 12.79
CA GLN A 6 -14.16 -2.36 11.77
C GLN A 6 -14.02 -1.19 10.78
N ILE A 7 -13.95 -1.50 9.49
CA ILE A 7 -13.75 -0.52 8.44
C ILE A 7 -14.89 -0.69 7.44
N GLU A 8 -15.57 0.41 7.14
CA GLU A 8 -16.53 0.49 6.05
C GLU A 8 -15.82 1.01 4.80
N PHE A 9 -16.01 0.32 3.68
CA PHE A 9 -15.42 0.71 2.40
C PHE A 9 -16.53 1.21 1.47
N SER A 10 -16.21 2.22 0.66
CA SER A 10 -17.03 2.48 -0.53
C SER A 10 -17.00 1.26 -1.45
N PRO A 11 -18.02 1.05 -2.30
CA PRO A 11 -18.03 -0.07 -3.25
C PRO A 11 -16.76 -0.12 -4.12
N SER A 12 -16.29 1.04 -4.59
CA SER A 12 -15.06 1.14 -5.40
C SER A 12 -13.80 0.71 -4.65
N SER A 13 -13.64 1.17 -3.40
CA SER A 13 -12.48 0.83 -2.58
C SER A 13 -12.48 -0.63 -2.16
N PHE A 14 -13.66 -1.22 -1.98
CA PHE A 14 -13.78 -2.65 -1.69
C PHE A 14 -13.42 -3.50 -2.92
N ALA A 15 -13.82 -3.08 -4.13
CA ALA A 15 -13.41 -3.75 -5.36
C ALA A 15 -11.87 -3.73 -5.55
N ASP A 16 -11.21 -2.63 -5.19
CA ASP A 16 -9.74 -2.57 -5.17
C ASP A 16 -9.13 -3.54 -4.15
N LEU A 17 -9.72 -3.66 -2.96
CA LEU A 17 -9.29 -4.60 -1.94
C LEU A 17 -9.44 -6.06 -2.40
N GLU A 18 -10.54 -6.38 -3.10
CA GLU A 18 -10.76 -7.69 -3.73
C GLU A 18 -9.73 -8.00 -4.81
N ARG A 19 -9.51 -7.04 -5.72
CA ARG A 19 -8.50 -7.15 -6.78
C ARG A 19 -7.11 -7.38 -6.20
N LEU A 20 -6.70 -6.58 -5.22
CA LEU A 20 -5.39 -6.73 -4.55
C LEU A 20 -5.27 -8.06 -3.81
N LYS A 21 -6.35 -8.55 -3.19
CA LYS A 21 -6.35 -9.88 -2.56
C LYS A 21 -6.08 -10.97 -3.59
N ALA A 22 -6.67 -10.89 -4.78
CA ALA A 22 -6.48 -11.86 -5.85
C ALA A 22 -5.05 -11.77 -6.44
N GLU A 23 -4.59 -10.58 -6.81
CA GLU A 23 -3.27 -10.35 -7.43
C GLU A 23 -2.09 -10.73 -6.53
N THR A 24 -2.26 -10.58 -5.21
CA THR A 24 -1.21 -10.91 -4.22
C THR A 24 -1.39 -12.29 -3.58
N GLU A 25 -2.34 -13.08 -4.07
CA GLU A 25 -2.72 -14.40 -3.54
C GLU A 25 -2.97 -14.38 -2.02
N ALA A 26 -3.45 -13.24 -1.50
CA ALA A 26 -3.69 -13.09 -0.08
C ALA A 26 -4.87 -13.96 0.37
N THR A 27 -4.68 -14.62 1.52
CA THR A 27 -5.68 -15.53 2.11
C THR A 27 -6.86 -14.78 2.72
N SER A 28 -6.72 -13.48 3.02
CA SER A 28 -7.76 -12.66 3.65
C SER A 28 -7.56 -11.16 3.36
N TYR A 29 -8.65 -10.39 3.45
CA TYR A 29 -8.57 -8.91 3.40
C TYR A 29 -7.70 -8.33 4.51
N ALA A 30 -7.69 -8.96 5.69
CA ALA A 30 -6.82 -8.56 6.78
C ALA A 30 -5.32 -8.69 6.42
N GLN A 31 -4.94 -9.67 5.59
CA GLN A 31 -3.57 -9.79 5.10
C GLN A 31 -3.21 -8.64 4.15
N VAL A 32 -4.11 -8.30 3.22
CA VAL A 32 -3.93 -7.15 2.31
C VAL A 32 -3.80 -5.85 3.10
N MET A 33 -4.71 -5.59 4.05
CA MET A 33 -4.68 -4.39 4.88
C MET A 33 -3.41 -4.27 5.73
N ARG A 34 -2.89 -5.38 6.27
CA ARG A 34 -1.61 -5.38 6.98
C ARG A 34 -0.43 -5.06 6.06
N ALA A 35 -0.44 -5.57 4.82
CA ALA A 35 0.58 -5.24 3.84
C ALA A 35 0.51 -3.75 3.45
N ALA A 36 -0.69 -3.24 3.17
CA ALA A 36 -0.93 -1.84 2.86
C ALA A 36 -0.45 -0.91 3.98
N LEU A 37 -0.74 -1.25 5.25
CA LEU A 37 -0.28 -0.47 6.40
C LEU A 37 1.25 -0.40 6.49
N LYS A 38 1.95 -1.50 6.19
CA LYS A 38 3.42 -1.52 6.17
C LYS A 38 3.99 -0.62 5.08
N VAL A 39 3.41 -0.69 3.87
CA VAL A 39 3.82 0.17 2.74
C VAL A 39 3.57 1.64 3.08
N TYR A 40 2.39 1.97 3.60
CA TYR A 40 2.06 3.33 4.00
C TYR A 40 3.03 3.87 5.07
N SER A 41 3.30 3.09 6.11
CA SER A 41 4.28 3.44 7.16
C SER A 41 5.68 3.67 6.58
N TRP A 42 6.12 2.81 5.66
CA TRP A 42 7.41 2.98 4.98
C TRP A 42 7.47 4.27 4.17
N CYS A 43 6.42 4.60 3.40
CA CYS A 43 6.37 5.81 2.59
C CYS A 43 6.42 7.07 3.47
N VAL A 44 5.61 7.14 4.54
CA VAL A 44 5.61 8.27 5.48
C VAL A 44 6.98 8.46 6.12
N SER A 45 7.62 7.38 6.60
CA SER A 45 8.94 7.45 7.21
C SER A 45 10.02 7.98 6.24
N HIS A 46 9.94 7.61 4.96
CA HIS A 46 10.91 8.05 3.95
C HIS A 46 10.68 9.48 3.50
N GLN A 47 9.42 9.91 3.35
CA GLN A 47 9.06 11.29 3.05
C GLN A 47 9.56 12.24 4.16
N GLN A 48 9.38 11.88 5.43
CA GLN A 48 9.87 12.67 6.57
C GLN A 48 11.40 12.83 6.59
N GLN A 49 12.13 11.93 5.92
CA GLN A 49 13.59 11.98 5.76
C GLN A 49 14.01 12.69 4.46
N GLY A 50 13.07 13.29 3.72
CA GLY A 50 13.34 13.93 2.42
C GLY A 50 13.72 12.95 1.31
N ARG A 51 13.40 11.66 1.45
CA ARG A 51 13.73 10.62 0.46
C ARG A 51 12.67 10.54 -0.63
N LYS A 52 13.10 10.16 -1.84
CA LYS A 52 12.23 9.92 -3.01
C LYS A 52 12.19 8.44 -3.38
N ILE A 53 11.13 8.00 -4.06
CA ILE A 53 11.05 6.65 -4.64
C ILE A 53 11.64 6.70 -6.05
N LYS A 54 12.61 5.85 -6.34
CA LYS A 54 13.09 5.64 -7.71
C LYS A 54 12.56 4.32 -8.24
N ALA A 55 11.88 4.35 -9.37
CA ALA A 55 11.56 3.16 -10.15
C ALA A 55 12.48 3.09 -11.37
N SER A 56 13.05 1.93 -11.61
CA SER A 56 13.89 1.65 -12.78
C SER A 56 13.35 0.46 -13.54
N LYS A 57 13.16 0.62 -14.85
CA LYS A 57 13.00 -0.47 -15.80
C LYS A 57 14.12 -0.37 -16.84
N PRO A 58 14.44 -1.45 -17.58
CA PRO A 58 15.47 -1.37 -18.61
C PRO A 58 15.19 -0.21 -19.59
N GLY A 59 16.13 0.74 -19.68
CA GLY A 59 16.01 1.91 -20.56
C GLY A 59 15.25 3.12 -20.00
N GLU A 60 14.63 3.05 -18.82
CA GLU A 60 13.87 4.17 -18.25
C GLU A 60 14.03 4.25 -16.73
N ASN A 61 14.36 5.45 -16.23
CA ASN A 61 14.38 5.75 -14.81
C ASN A 61 13.33 6.82 -14.54
N VAL A 62 12.43 6.55 -13.59
CA VAL A 62 11.43 7.50 -13.11
C VAL A 62 11.67 7.74 -11.63
N ILE A 63 11.68 9.01 -11.23
CA ILE A 63 11.75 9.41 -9.82
C ILE A 63 10.36 9.91 -9.44
N TYR A 64 9.72 9.22 -8.50
CA TYR A 64 8.46 9.63 -7.92
C TYR A 64 8.73 10.44 -6.65
N GLU A 65 8.06 11.59 -6.57
CA GLU A 65 7.93 12.34 -5.33
C GLU A 65 6.70 11.84 -4.58
N LEU A 66 6.91 11.38 -3.35
CA LEU A 66 5.82 11.00 -2.46
C LEU A 66 5.20 12.27 -1.88
N ILE A 67 3.99 12.59 -2.33
CA ILE A 67 3.15 13.62 -1.74
C ILE A 67 2.06 12.88 -0.97
N LEU A 68 2.32 12.61 0.31
CA LEU A 68 1.35 12.06 1.26
C LEU A 68 0.87 13.17 2.21
#